data_AF-A0AAW1KCS2-F1
#
_entry.id   AF-A0AAW1KCS2-F1
#
_cell.length_a   1.000
_cell.length_b   1.000
_cell.length_c   1.000
_cell.angle_alpha   90.00
_cell.angle_beta   90.00
_cell.angle_gamma   90.00
#
_symmetry.space_group_name_H-M   'P 1'
#
loop_
_entity.id
_entity.type
_entity.pdbx_description
1 polymer ?
#
loop_
_entity_poly.entity_id
_entity_poly.type
_entity_poly.pdbx_seq_one_letter_code
_entity_poly.pdbx_strand_id
1 'polypeptide(L)'
;MLNVKKLSRKKKKNRKTWRKNIRKEKRLKGEDYVGVGNVKHLSRPLLPSPCIDKPKHKCNSTVNETSKVQIYTEFRNLPTIDDQRQLVLNHVEQKPKKRTTRNLVNSRKTYSNYYYYTLEGDRKAVRRSEAARAKSC
;
A
#
# COMPACT_ATOMS: atom_id res chain seq x y z
N MET A 1 -51.82 30.05 24.54
CA MET A 1 -50.57 29.25 24.69
C MET A 1 -49.63 29.60 23.55
N LEU A 2 -48.53 30.30 23.83
CA LEU A 2 -47.55 30.70 22.80
C LEU A 2 -46.69 29.51 22.41
N ASN A 3 -46.79 29.10 21.14
CA ASN A 3 -46.09 27.94 20.60
C ASN A 3 -44.65 28.36 20.20
N VAL A 4 -43.70 28.18 21.12
CA VAL A 4 -42.28 28.53 20.88
C VAL A 4 -41.67 27.53 19.90
N LYS A 5 -41.52 27.96 18.63
CA LYS A 5 -40.79 27.18 17.61
C LYS A 5 -39.32 27.04 18.05
N LYS A 6 -38.94 25.84 18.53
CA LYS A 6 -37.53 25.49 18.80
C LYS A 6 -36.70 25.69 17.53
N LEU A 7 -35.80 26.67 17.53
CA LEU A 7 -34.82 26.84 16.47
C LEU A 7 -33.91 25.60 16.42
N SER A 8 -33.98 24.88 15.29
CA SER A 8 -33.11 23.75 14.99
C SER A 8 -31.64 24.15 15.13
N ARG A 9 -30.91 23.48 16.00
CA ARG A 9 -29.48 23.74 16.26
C ARG A 9 -28.70 23.52 14.96
N LYS A 10 -27.97 24.54 14.50
CA LYS A 10 -27.13 24.45 13.28
C LYS A 10 -26.16 23.28 13.43
N LYS A 11 -26.23 22.29 12.54
CA LYS A 11 -25.35 21.11 12.57
C LYS A 11 -23.89 21.57 12.44
N LYS A 12 -23.05 21.23 13.42
CA LYS A 12 -21.60 21.44 13.31
C LYS A 12 -21.04 20.56 12.19
N LYS A 13 -20.22 21.15 11.33
CA LYS A 13 -19.57 20.47 10.20
C LYS A 13 -18.56 19.45 10.73
N ASN A 14 -18.88 18.16 10.66
CA ASN A 14 -17.93 17.10 10.97
C ASN A 14 -17.29 16.59 9.67
N ARG A 15 -16.00 16.85 9.47
CA ARG A 15 -15.27 16.40 8.27
C ARG A 15 -15.05 14.88 8.29
N LYS A 16 -14.98 14.23 9.46
CA LYS A 16 -14.72 12.78 9.56
C LYS A 16 -15.88 11.96 8.99
N THR A 17 -17.12 12.45 9.13
CA THR A 17 -18.32 11.78 8.61
C THR A 17 -18.55 11.98 7.11
N TRP A 18 -17.66 12.71 6.43
CA TRP A 18 -17.78 12.90 4.98
C TRP A 18 -17.51 11.61 4.25
N ARG A 19 -18.43 11.23 3.34
CA ARG A 19 -18.29 10.03 2.50
C ARG A 19 -16.93 9.94 1.81
N LYS A 20 -16.35 11.08 1.39
CA LYS A 20 -15.02 11.13 0.76
C LYS A 20 -13.91 10.76 1.76
N ASN A 21 -13.99 11.23 3.00
CA ASN A 21 -13.00 10.98 4.03
C ASN A 21 -13.10 9.55 4.57
N ILE A 22 -14.31 9.05 4.79
CA ILE A 22 -14.55 7.64 5.14
C ILE A 22 -13.96 6.72 4.06
N ARG A 23 -14.20 7.00 2.77
CA ARG A 23 -13.62 6.23 1.66
C ARG A 23 -12.08 6.28 1.64
N LYS A 24 -11.50 7.44 1.92
CA LYS A 24 -10.03 7.60 2.00
C LYS A 24 -9.45 6.78 3.15
N GLU A 25 -10.08 6.81 4.31
CA GLU A 25 -9.66 6.05 5.49
C GLU A 25 -9.75 4.53 5.24
N LYS A 26 -10.88 4.06 4.72
CA LYS A 26 -11.05 2.64 4.33
C LYS A 26 -10.00 2.19 3.33
N ARG A 27 -9.71 3.01 2.32
CA ARG A 27 -8.65 2.74 1.33
C ARG A 27 -7.26 2.63 1.98
N LEU A 28 -6.94 3.53 2.91
CA LEU A 28 -5.66 3.55 3.62
C LEU A 28 -5.45 2.24 4.41
N LYS A 29 -6.48 1.85 5.17
CA LYS A 29 -6.52 0.60 5.95
C LYS A 29 -6.57 -0.66 5.09
N GLY A 30 -6.97 -0.53 3.82
CA GLY A 30 -7.15 -1.67 2.92
C GLY A 30 -8.47 -2.42 3.13
N GLU A 31 -9.46 -1.75 3.73
CA GLU A 31 -10.81 -2.26 3.94
C GLU A 31 -11.65 -2.15 2.67
N ASP A 32 -12.78 -2.85 2.66
CA ASP A 32 -13.76 -2.75 1.59
C ASP A 32 -14.49 -1.40 1.61
N TYR A 33 -14.72 -0.85 0.43
CA TYR A 33 -15.47 0.39 0.30
C TYR A 33 -16.19 0.50 -1.03
N VAL A 34 -17.28 1.26 -1.03
CA VAL A 34 -18.03 1.59 -2.25
C VAL A 34 -17.51 2.92 -2.81
N GLY A 35 -17.05 2.89 -4.05
CA GLY A 35 -16.54 4.02 -4.81
C GLY A 35 -17.63 4.92 -5.39
N VAL A 36 -17.25 5.79 -6.32
CA VAL A 36 -18.21 6.56 -7.12
C VAL A 36 -18.89 5.61 -8.10
N GLY A 37 -20.18 5.80 -8.38
CA GLY A 37 -20.92 4.92 -9.29
C GLY A 37 -21.18 3.52 -8.73
N ASN A 38 -21.22 3.35 -7.40
CA ASN A 38 -21.46 2.08 -6.72
C ASN A 38 -20.44 0.96 -6.99
N VAL A 39 -19.25 1.30 -7.50
CA VAL A 39 -18.16 0.36 -7.71
C VAL A 39 -17.66 -0.18 -6.37
N LYS A 40 -17.73 -1.50 -6.15
CA LYS A 40 -17.23 -2.13 -4.94
C LYS A 40 -15.72 -2.35 -5.05
N HIS A 41 -14.97 -1.82 -4.09
CA HIS A 41 -13.56 -2.13 -3.91
C HIS A 41 -13.42 -3.12 -2.76
N LEU A 42 -12.89 -4.30 -3.05
CA LEU A 42 -12.67 -5.34 -2.06
C LEU A 42 -11.53 -4.99 -1.12
N SER A 43 -11.56 -5.60 0.06
CA SER A 43 -10.45 -5.54 1.02
C SER A 43 -9.18 -6.10 0.39
N ARG A 44 -8.03 -5.62 0.90
CA ARG A 44 -6.70 -5.94 0.40
C ARG A 44 -5.90 -6.67 1.48
N PRO A 45 -6.30 -7.89 1.90
CA PRO A 45 -5.61 -8.64 2.94
C PRO A 45 -4.19 -9.02 2.50
N LEU A 46 -3.36 -9.38 3.48
CA LEU A 46 -2.08 -10.03 3.18
C LEU A 46 -2.37 -11.38 2.51
N LEU A 47 -1.96 -11.49 1.25
CA LEU A 47 -2.13 -12.71 0.46
C LEU A 47 -0.91 -13.62 0.62
N PRO A 48 -1.10 -14.95 0.57
CA PRO A 48 0.02 -15.88 0.59
C PRO A 48 0.98 -15.58 -0.56
N SER A 49 2.27 -15.80 -0.31
CA SER A 49 3.30 -15.58 -1.32
C SER A 49 3.08 -16.52 -2.52
N PRO A 50 3.10 -16.02 -3.77
CA PRO A 50 2.96 -16.86 -4.96
C PRO A 50 4.16 -17.80 -5.16
N CYS A 51 5.19 -17.68 -4.32
CA CYS A 51 6.35 -18.57 -4.34
C CYS A 51 6.08 -19.94 -3.71
N ILE A 52 4.97 -20.13 -2.99
CA ILE A 52 4.61 -21.43 -2.39
C ILE A 52 4.56 -22.50 -3.49
N ASP A 53 4.00 -22.16 -4.64
CA ASP A 53 3.86 -23.08 -5.79
C ASP A 53 5.18 -23.31 -6.54
N LYS A 54 6.25 -22.59 -6.18
CA LYS A 54 7.55 -22.65 -6.89
C LYS A 54 8.71 -22.80 -5.89
N PRO A 55 8.97 -24.02 -5.38
CA PRO A 55 9.97 -24.28 -4.34
C PRO A 55 11.40 -23.85 -4.71
N LYS A 56 11.73 -23.80 -6.01
CA LYS A 56 13.02 -23.29 -6.51
C LYS A 56 13.30 -21.83 -6.12
N HIS A 57 12.28 -21.07 -5.75
CA HIS A 57 12.42 -19.64 -5.47
C HIS A 57 12.71 -19.30 -4.00
N LYS A 58 12.87 -20.27 -3.07
CA LYS A 58 13.33 -20.06 -1.68
C LYS A 58 12.82 -18.77 -0.99
N CYS A 59 11.60 -18.33 -1.31
CA CYS A 59 11.08 -17.03 -0.88
C CYS A 59 10.91 -16.99 0.65
N ASN A 60 10.43 -18.12 1.21
CA ASN A 60 10.25 -18.30 2.64
C ASN A 60 11.57 -18.39 3.43
N SER A 61 12.73 -18.58 2.76
CA SER A 61 14.02 -18.58 3.48
C SER A 61 14.56 -17.17 3.72
N THR A 62 14.04 -16.16 3.01
CA THR A 62 14.55 -14.79 3.08
C THR A 62 13.70 -13.94 4.03
N VAL A 63 12.37 -14.07 3.93
CA VAL A 63 11.41 -13.36 4.78
C VAL A 63 10.42 -14.37 5.35
N ASN A 64 10.43 -14.49 6.68
CA ASN A 64 9.51 -15.36 7.42
C ASN A 64 8.07 -14.83 7.33
N GLU A 65 7.09 -15.71 7.48
CA GLU A 65 5.68 -15.31 7.41
C GLU A 65 5.31 -14.32 8.53
N THR A 66 5.88 -14.50 9.73
CA THR A 66 5.74 -13.59 10.86
C THR A 66 6.22 -12.18 10.52
N SER A 67 7.39 -12.08 9.89
CA SER A 67 7.91 -10.81 9.40
C SER A 67 6.97 -10.20 8.37
N LYS A 68 6.45 -10.96 7.40
CA LYS A 68 5.48 -10.40 6.41
C LYS A 68 4.24 -9.81 7.05
N VAL A 69 3.71 -10.47 8.09
CA VAL A 69 2.58 -9.95 8.87
C VAL A 69 2.94 -8.64 9.54
N GLN A 70 4.10 -8.57 10.22
CA GLN A 70 4.60 -7.34 10.84
C GLN A 70 4.71 -6.20 9.82
N ILE A 71 5.39 -6.43 8.70
CA ILE A 71 5.54 -5.46 7.60
C ILE A 71 4.19 -4.94 7.12
N TYR A 72 3.25 -5.87 6.89
CA TYR A 72 1.92 -5.52 6.42
C TYR A 72 1.15 -4.69 7.45
N THR A 73 1.23 -5.05 8.74
CA THR A 73 0.58 -4.28 9.81
C THR A 73 1.17 -2.89 9.97
N GLU A 74 2.50 -2.76 9.96
CA GLU A 74 3.19 -1.47 10.00
C GLU A 74 2.78 -0.58 8.83
N PHE A 75 2.82 -1.12 7.61
CA PHE A 75 2.40 -0.39 6.41
C PHE A 75 0.94 0.10 6.48
N ARG A 76 0.01 -0.73 6.96
CA ARG A 76 -1.41 -0.38 7.05
C ARG A 76 -1.73 0.57 8.20
N ASN A 77 -0.91 0.58 9.25
CA ASN A 77 -1.08 1.45 10.41
C ASN A 77 -0.55 2.88 10.17
N LEU A 78 0.12 3.15 9.06
CA LEU A 78 0.58 4.49 8.71
C LEU A 78 -0.60 5.48 8.55
N PRO A 79 -0.46 6.73 9.03
CA PRO A 79 -1.58 7.66 9.14
C PRO A 79 -1.97 8.30 7.80
N THR A 80 -1.05 8.38 6.83
CA THR A 80 -1.32 8.93 5.50
C THR A 80 -0.83 8.02 4.37
N ILE A 81 -1.41 8.22 3.18
CA ILE A 81 -1.00 7.49 1.97
C ILE A 81 0.40 7.88 1.50
N ASP A 82 0.83 9.10 1.83
CA ASP A 82 2.16 9.58 1.48
C ASP A 82 3.22 8.94 2.37
N ASP A 83 2.92 8.69 3.64
CA ASP A 83 3.78 7.88 4.53
C ASP A 83 3.90 6.45 4.00
N GLN A 84 2.79 5.84 3.55
CA GLN A 84 2.82 4.52 2.90
C GLN A 84 3.74 4.50 1.67
N ARG A 85 3.69 5.56 0.85
CA ARG A 85 4.56 5.69 -0.32
C ARG A 85 6.01 5.88 0.06
N GLN A 86 6.30 6.74 1.04
CA GLN A 86 7.65 6.98 1.53
C GLN A 86 8.26 5.70 2.10
N LEU A 87 7.50 4.94 2.88
CA LEU A 87 7.95 3.64 3.39
C LEU A 87 8.38 2.73 2.24
N VAL A 88 7.56 2.60 1.18
CA VAL A 88 7.93 1.79 0.02
C VAL A 88 9.16 2.34 -0.70
N LEU A 89 9.28 3.66 -0.86
CA LEU A 89 10.42 4.29 -1.52
C LEU A 89 11.73 4.05 -0.78
N ASN A 90 11.72 4.13 0.55
CA ASN A 90 12.90 3.87 1.38
C ASN A 90 13.43 2.44 1.25
N HIS A 91 12.56 1.52 0.83
CA HIS A 91 12.85 0.11 0.62
C HIS A 91 13.14 -0.24 -0.85
N VAL A 92 13.24 0.76 -1.73
CA VAL A 92 13.51 0.57 -3.16
C VAL A 92 14.82 1.23 -3.54
N GLU A 93 15.70 0.48 -4.17
CA GLU A 93 16.91 1.00 -4.79
C GLU A 93 16.76 0.96 -6.31
N GLN A 94 16.99 2.10 -6.96
CA GLN A 94 16.95 2.20 -8.41
C GLN A 94 18.38 2.18 -8.97
N LYS A 95 18.69 1.23 -9.85
CA LYS A 95 20.00 1.12 -10.53
C LYS A 95 19.85 1.22 -12.04
N PRO A 96 20.78 1.88 -12.75
CA PRO A 96 20.79 1.88 -14.21
C PRO A 96 21.06 0.47 -14.74
N LYS A 97 20.41 0.10 -15.84
CA LYS A 97 20.63 -1.19 -16.50
C LYS A 97 21.94 -1.17 -17.27
N LYS A 98 22.77 -2.19 -17.03
CA LYS A 98 24.07 -2.37 -17.70
C LYS A 98 23.96 -2.59 -19.22
N ARG A 99 22.85 -3.15 -19.69
CA ARG A 99 22.56 -3.34 -21.12
C ARG A 99 21.19 -2.76 -21.46
N THR A 100 21.15 -1.94 -22.49
CA THR A 100 19.92 -1.47 -23.13
C THR A 100 20.05 -1.73 -24.63
N THR A 101 19.02 -2.34 -25.23
CA THR A 101 19.00 -2.67 -26.67
C THR A 101 18.79 -1.45 -27.57
N ARG A 102 18.46 -0.29 -27.00
CA ARG A 102 18.29 1.00 -27.69
C ARG A 102 18.85 2.10 -26.80
N ASN A 103 19.38 3.16 -27.42
CA ASN A 103 19.74 4.42 -26.76
C ASN A 103 18.46 5.12 -26.26
N LEU A 104 17.99 4.69 -25.10
CA LEU A 104 16.76 5.17 -24.47
C LEU A 104 17.13 6.32 -23.54
N VAL A 105 16.91 7.55 -23.99
CA VAL A 105 16.98 8.74 -23.13
C VAL A 105 15.63 8.87 -22.41
N ASN A 106 15.67 9.09 -21.10
CA ASN A 106 14.50 9.38 -20.27
C ASN A 106 13.36 8.32 -20.32
N SER A 107 13.70 7.03 -20.45
CA SER A 107 12.72 5.95 -20.46
C SER A 107 12.65 5.22 -19.12
N ARG A 108 11.46 4.82 -18.67
CA ARG A 108 11.30 3.88 -17.54
C ARG A 108 12.05 2.55 -17.74
N LYS A 109 12.47 2.25 -18.97
CA LYS A 109 13.23 1.05 -19.32
C LYS A 109 14.72 1.15 -19.01
N THR A 110 15.27 2.34 -18.70
CA THR A 110 16.69 2.54 -18.39
C THR A 110 17.08 2.03 -17.00
N TYR A 111 16.14 2.00 -16.06
CA TYR A 111 16.39 1.65 -14.67
C TYR A 111 15.77 0.31 -14.28
N SER A 112 16.40 -0.37 -13.32
CA SER A 112 15.90 -1.53 -12.60
C SER A 112 15.69 -1.17 -11.14
N ASN A 113 14.52 -1.51 -10.61
CA ASN A 113 14.21 -1.31 -9.19
C ASN A 113 14.44 -2.63 -8.44
N TYR A 114 15.28 -2.57 -7.42
CA TYR A 114 15.55 -3.64 -6.47
C TYR A 114 14.80 -3.32 -5.17
N TYR A 115 14.13 -4.31 -4.60
CA TYR A 115 13.32 -4.15 -3.39
C TYR A 115 14.07 -4.80 -2.24
N TYR A 116 14.08 -4.13 -1.11
CA TYR A 116 14.76 -4.59 0.09
C TYR A 116 13.82 -4.46 1.28
N TYR A 117 14.06 -5.25 2.31
CA TYR A 117 13.42 -5.07 3.59
C TYR A 117 14.44 -5.20 4.71
N THR A 118 14.35 -4.34 5.72
CA THR A 118 15.25 -4.39 6.87
C THR A 118 14.61 -5.26 7.95
N LEU A 119 15.18 -6.42 8.23
CA LEU A 119 14.79 -7.30 9.34
C LEU A 119 15.95 -7.33 10.34
N GLU A 120 15.69 -6.99 11.60
CA GLU A 120 16.70 -7.10 12.69
C GLU A 120 18.02 -6.32 12.41
N GLY A 121 17.94 -5.23 11.63
CA GLY A 121 19.11 -4.44 11.20
C GLY A 121 19.73 -4.92 9.89
N ASP A 122 19.39 -6.11 9.41
CA ASP A 122 19.89 -6.67 8.16
C ASP A 122 18.96 -6.36 6.98
N ARG A 123 19.54 -5.76 5.93
CA ARG A 123 18.83 -5.43 4.70
C ARG A 123 18.77 -6.63 3.77
N LYS A 124 17.62 -7.32 3.73
CA LYS A 124 17.38 -8.50 2.88
C LYS A 124 16.74 -8.11 1.56
N ALA A 125 17.26 -8.64 0.46
CA ALA A 125 16.69 -8.41 -0.87
C ALA A 125 15.39 -9.22 -1.04
N VAL A 126 14.32 -8.53 -1.43
CA VAL A 126 13.00 -9.12 -1.67
C VAL A 126 12.75 -9.16 -3.17
N ARG A 127 12.19 -10.26 -3.67
CA ARG A 127 11.95 -10.38 -5.11
C ARG A 127 10.77 -9.53 -5.52
N ARG A 128 10.79 -9.08 -6.77
CA ARG A 128 9.64 -8.35 -7.35
C ARG A 128 8.33 -9.14 -7.29
N SER A 129 8.34 -10.47 -7.36
CA SER A 129 7.12 -11.29 -7.22
C SER A 129 6.45 -11.13 -5.85
N GLU A 130 7.22 -10.82 -4.81
CA GLU A 130 6.74 -10.59 -3.45
C GLU A 130 6.30 -9.12 -3.28
N ALA A 131 7.01 -8.17 -3.90
CA ALA A 131 6.68 -6.74 -3.85
C ALA A 131 5.60 -6.27 -4.86
N ALA A 132 5.34 -7.03 -5.93
CA ALA A 132 4.57 -6.55 -7.10
C ALA A 132 3.07 -6.35 -6.86
N ARG A 133 2.49 -6.87 -5.78
CA ARG A 133 1.07 -6.65 -5.48
C ARG A 133 0.76 -5.32 -4.79
N ALA A 134 1.78 -4.54 -4.41
CA ALA A 134 1.59 -3.16 -3.93
C ALA A 134 1.32 -2.15 -5.07
N LYS A 135 1.44 -2.55 -6.35
CA LYS A 135 1.36 -1.65 -7.52
C LYS A 135 -0.05 -1.36 -8.05
N SER A 136 -1.09 -1.68 -7.28
CA SER A 136 -2.45 -1.19 -7.56
C SER A 136 -2.82 -0.08 -6.57
N CYS A 137 -1.96 0.94 -6.48
CA CYS A 137 -2.16 2.16 -5.71
C CYS A 137 -2.25 3.34 -6.66
#